data_AF-A0A8J2KWA6-F1
#
_entry.id   AF-A0A8J2KWA6-F1
#
_cell.length_a   1.000
_cell.length_b   1.000
_cell.length_c   1.000
_cell.angle_alpha   90.00
_cell.angle_beta   90.00
_cell.angle_gamma   90.00
#
_symmetry.space_group_name_H-M   'P 1'
#
loop_
_entity.id
_entity.type
_entity.pdbx_description
1 polymer ?
#
loop_
_entity_poly.entity_id
_entity_poly.type
_entity_poly.pdbx_seq_one_letter_code
_entity_poly.pdbx_strand_id
1 'polypeptide(L)'
;MGKSETESSKHPGTNVTIIDRLHGWKSITPIWYQINKFSKDLIPIMNSNPNGVHVIGFSQGGLVARGLIQSISNHTVHNFISLSSPQAGQYGGNTIKEFFC
;
A
#
# COMPACT_ATOMS: atom_id res chain seq x y z
N MET A 1 -11.04 20.56 4.46
CA MET A 1 -10.52 19.54 5.40
C MET A 1 -11.61 18.47 5.55
N GLY A 2 -11.81 17.67 4.49
CA GLY A 2 -12.93 16.73 4.40
C GLY A 2 -12.46 15.34 4.79
N LYS A 3 -13.06 14.77 5.85
CA LYS A 3 -12.90 13.35 6.17
C LYS A 3 -13.68 12.57 5.11
N SER A 4 -13.01 11.81 4.24
CA SER A 4 -13.71 10.93 3.31
C SER A 4 -14.18 9.69 4.05
N GLU A 5 -15.49 9.52 4.08
CA GLU A 5 -16.27 8.44 4.67
C GLU A 5 -15.72 7.06 4.28
N THR A 6 -15.26 6.28 5.25
CA THR A 6 -14.87 4.87 5.07
C THR A 6 -15.30 4.03 6.28
N GLU A 7 -16.51 4.23 6.79
CA GLU A 7 -17.08 3.30 7.77
C GLU A 7 -17.57 2.03 7.06
N SER A 8 -16.91 0.91 7.35
CA SER A 8 -17.36 -0.41 6.90
C SER A 8 -18.54 -0.86 7.76
N SER A 9 -19.67 -1.18 7.14
CA SER A 9 -20.84 -1.75 7.85
C SER A 9 -20.53 -3.08 8.55
N LYS A 10 -19.52 -3.82 8.06
CA LYS A 10 -19.06 -5.08 8.67
C LYS A 10 -18.03 -4.87 9.78
N HIS A 11 -17.31 -3.75 9.76
CA HIS A 11 -16.27 -3.43 10.73
C HIS A 11 -16.33 -1.95 11.15
N PRO A 12 -17.40 -1.54 11.86
CA PRO A 12 -17.58 -0.17 12.30
C PRO A 12 -16.46 0.24 13.27
N GLY A 13 -16.05 1.52 13.21
CA GLY A 13 -14.97 2.05 14.06
C GLY A 13 -13.55 1.62 13.67
N THR A 14 -13.38 0.85 12.60
CA THR A 14 -12.04 0.52 12.08
C THR A 14 -11.37 1.79 11.58
N ASN A 15 -10.19 2.11 12.11
CA ASN A 15 -9.38 3.21 11.60
C ASN A 15 -8.75 2.80 10.26
N VAL A 16 -9.31 3.32 9.16
CA VAL A 16 -8.80 3.10 7.81
C VAL A 16 -7.98 4.31 7.38
N THR A 17 -6.71 4.09 7.03
CA THR A 17 -5.84 5.13 6.47
C THR A 17 -5.50 4.78 5.02
N ILE A 18 -5.87 5.67 4.10
CA ILE A 18 -5.45 5.59 2.70
C ILE A 18 -4.17 6.42 2.55
N ILE A 19 -3.06 5.79 2.16
CA ILE A 19 -1.81 6.51 1.92
C ILE A 19 -1.87 7.12 0.51
N ASP A 20 -2.26 8.40 0.45
CA ASP A 20 -2.46 9.15 -0.78
C ASP A 20 -1.12 9.67 -1.34
N ARG A 21 -0.43 8.84 -2.14
CA ARG A 21 0.85 9.21 -2.76
C ARG A 21 1.04 8.57 -4.13
N LEU A 22 1.92 9.18 -4.93
CA LEU A 22 2.46 8.64 -6.18
C LEU A 22 1.39 8.34 -7.24
N HIS A 23 0.40 9.22 -7.39
CA HIS A 23 -0.66 9.08 -8.42
C HIS A 23 -0.16 9.29 -9.85
N GLY A 24 -0.94 8.79 -10.81
CA GLY A 24 -0.68 8.97 -12.24
C GLY A 24 0.72 8.48 -12.61
N TRP A 25 1.44 9.28 -13.40
CA TRP A 25 2.82 8.97 -13.80
C TRP A 25 3.81 8.79 -12.65
N LYS A 26 3.49 9.24 -11.43
CA LYS A 26 4.36 8.99 -10.28
C LYS A 26 4.27 7.53 -9.79
N SER A 27 3.22 6.79 -10.18
CA SER A 27 3.03 5.37 -9.82
C SER A 27 3.93 4.42 -10.61
N ILE A 28 4.57 4.91 -11.68
CA ILE A 28 5.53 4.14 -12.47
C ILE A 28 6.98 4.47 -12.08
N THR A 29 7.20 5.24 -11.01
CA THR A 29 8.55 5.48 -10.48
C THR A 29 9.16 4.17 -9.97
N PRO A 30 10.51 4.05 -9.89
CA PRO A 30 11.17 2.82 -9.46
C PRO A 30 10.63 2.31 -8.12
N ILE A 31 10.34 1.01 -8.00
CA ILE A 31 9.68 0.43 -6.81
C ILE A 31 10.47 0.71 -5.53
N TRP A 32 11.81 0.67 -5.55
CA TRP A 32 12.62 1.02 -4.38
C TRP A 32 12.45 2.48 -3.92
N TYR A 33 12.24 3.41 -4.87
CA TYR A 33 11.90 4.79 -4.53
C TYR A 33 10.52 4.85 -3.86
N GLN A 34 9.54 4.12 -4.38
CA GLN A 34 8.21 4.04 -3.78
C GLN A 34 8.28 3.46 -2.36
N ILE A 35 9.00 2.35 -2.15
CA ILE A 35 9.22 1.73 -0.84
C ILE A 35 9.77 2.75 0.16
N ASN A 36 10.79 3.53 -0.22
CA ASN A 36 11.36 4.56 0.66
C ASN A 36 10.36 5.68 1.00
N LYS A 37 9.44 6.01 0.10
CA LYS A 37 8.41 7.03 0.37
C LYS A 37 7.32 6.47 1.28
N PHE A 38 6.77 5.30 0.97
CA PHE A 38 5.72 4.68 1.75
C PHE A 38 6.19 4.23 3.14
N SER A 39 7.48 3.95 3.36
CA SER A 39 8.01 3.66 4.70
C SER A 39 7.88 4.82 5.67
N LYS A 40 8.04 6.05 5.17
CA LYS A 40 7.87 7.27 5.97
C LYS A 40 6.44 7.48 6.42
N ASP A 41 5.48 6.90 5.71
CA ASP A 41 4.05 6.96 6.03
C ASP A 41 3.64 5.77 6.92
N LEU A 42 4.10 4.54 6.61
CA LEU A 42 3.71 3.33 7.35
C LEU A 42 4.31 3.26 8.77
N ILE A 43 5.56 3.69 8.97
CA ILE A 43 6.22 3.59 10.28
C ILE A 43 5.47 4.38 11.37
N PRO A 44 5.10 5.67 11.16
CA PRO A 44 4.29 6.41 12.13
C PRO A 44 2.94 5.73 12.41
N ILE A 45 2.28 5.20 11.37
CA ILE A 45 0.99 4.50 11.52
C ILE A 45 1.15 3.26 12.41
N MET A 46 2.18 2.45 12.18
CA MET A 46 2.48 1.29 13.02
C MET A 46 2.78 1.70 14.47
N ASN A 47 3.57 2.76 14.66
CA ASN A 47 3.92 3.25 16.00
C ASN A 47 2.70 3.79 16.78
N SER A 48 1.72 4.38 16.09
CA SER A 48 0.47 4.84 16.72
C SER A 48 -0.54 3.72 16.99
N ASN A 49 -0.29 2.50 16.49
CA ASN A 49 -1.17 1.35 16.64
C ASN A 49 -0.39 0.18 17.26
N PRO A 50 -0.21 0.16 18.60
CA PRO A 50 0.65 -0.82 19.27
C PRO A 50 0.17 -2.27 19.13
N ASN A 51 -1.13 -2.47 18.86
CA ASN A 51 -1.72 -3.77 18.59
C ASN A 51 -1.51 -4.25 17.15
N GLY A 52 -0.65 -3.57 16.38
CA GLY A 52 -0.37 -3.89 14.99
C GLY A 52 -1.39 -3.33 14.01
N VAL A 53 -1.11 -3.58 12.73
CA VAL A 53 -1.92 -3.05 11.61
C VAL A 53 -2.18 -4.12 10.55
N HIS A 54 -3.17 -3.88 9.70
CA HIS A 54 -3.39 -4.63 8.47
C HIS A 54 -2.99 -3.77 7.28
N VAL A 55 -2.26 -4.36 6.32
CA VAL A 55 -1.82 -3.68 5.11
C VAL A 55 -2.48 -4.34 3.91
N ILE A 56 -3.15 -3.53 3.09
CA ILE A 56 -3.79 -3.97 1.85
C ILE A 56 -3.06 -3.31 0.68
N GLY A 57 -2.46 -4.12 -0.18
CA GLY A 57 -1.79 -3.65 -1.39
C GLY A 57 -2.53 -4.14 -2.63
N PHE A 58 -3.12 -3.23 -3.39
CA PHE A 58 -3.82 -3.56 -4.64
C PHE A 58 -2.91 -3.46 -5.85
N SER A 59 -2.99 -4.42 -6.79
CA SER A 59 -2.23 -4.41 -8.04
C SER A 59 -0.72 -4.24 -7.77
N GLN A 60 -0.02 -3.31 -8.44
CA GLN A 60 1.39 -2.98 -8.16
C GLN A 60 1.65 -2.64 -6.68
N GLY A 61 0.67 -2.05 -5.98
CA GLY A 61 0.78 -1.70 -4.58
C GLY A 61 1.07 -2.88 -3.64
N GLY A 62 0.73 -4.11 -4.03
CA GLY A 62 1.11 -5.30 -3.25
C GLY A 62 2.60 -5.64 -3.34
N LEU A 63 3.28 -5.33 -4.45
CA LEU A 63 4.74 -5.45 -4.54
C LEU A 63 5.42 -4.41 -3.66
N VAL A 64 4.91 -3.17 -3.70
CA VAL A 64 5.40 -2.08 -2.84
C VAL A 64 5.20 -2.43 -1.37
N ALA A 65 4.00 -2.89 -0.98
CA ALA A 65 3.70 -3.31 0.39
C ALA A 65 4.59 -4.47 0.85
N ARG A 66 4.76 -5.51 0.02
CA ARG A 66 5.65 -6.64 0.34
C ARG A 66 7.09 -6.16 0.55
N GLY A 67 7.64 -5.40 -0.40
CA GLY A 67 9.01 -4.89 -0.31
C GLY A 67 9.20 -3.95 0.89
N LEU A 68 8.20 -3.14 1.21
CA LEU A 68 8.17 -2.27 2.37
C LEU A 68 8.25 -3.06 3.68
N ILE A 69 7.37 -4.05 3.86
CA ILE A 69 7.34 -4.90 5.06
C ILE A 69 8.67 -5.64 5.21
N GLN A 70 9.19 -6.21 4.13
CA GLN A 70 10.48 -6.91 4.14
C GLN A 70 11.68 -6.00 4.43
N SER A 71 11.54 -4.68 4.22
CA SER A 71 12.62 -3.70 4.45
C SER A 71 12.62 -3.12 5.87
N ILE A 72 11.55 -3.33 6.65
CA ILE A 72 11.43 -2.84 8.03
C ILE A 72 11.69 -4.00 8.99
N SER A 73 12.80 -3.95 9.74
CA SER A 73 13.25 -5.05 10.60
C SER A 73 12.25 -5.46 11.69
N ASN A 74 11.54 -4.49 12.28
CA ASN A 74 10.58 -4.72 13.37
C ASN A 74 9.20 -4.15 13.03
N HIS A 75 8.58 -4.62 11.94
CA HIS A 75 7.22 -4.20 11.60
C HIS A 75 6.17 -4.83 12.51
N THR A 76 5.02 -4.17 12.71
CA THR A 76 3.87 -4.69 13.48
C THR A 76 2.69 -5.09 12.57
N VAL A 77 2.95 -5.34 11.28
CA VAL A 77 1.92 -5.82 10.35
C VAL A 77 1.48 -7.24 10.71
N HIS A 78 0.18 -7.41 11.03
CA HIS A 78 -0.42 -8.71 11.34
C HIS A 78 -0.90 -9.45 10.10
N ASN A 79 -1.63 -8.74 9.24
CA ASN A 79 -2.14 -9.30 7.99
C ASN A 79 -1.66 -8.42 6.84
N PHE A 80 -1.01 -9.04 5.88
CA PHE A 80 -0.74 -8.45 4.58
C PHE A 80 -1.67 -9.08 3.54
N ILE A 81 -2.57 -8.27 3.00
CA ILE A 81 -3.51 -8.68 1.95
C ILE A 81 -2.97 -8.16 0.61
N SER A 82 -2.43 -9.09 -0.17
CA SER A 82 -1.99 -8.81 -1.55
C SER A 82 -3.17 -8.96 -2.50
N LEU A 83 -3.87 -7.86 -2.77
CA LEU A 83 -5.08 -7.87 -3.58
C LEU A 83 -4.71 -7.79 -5.08
N SER A 84 -4.78 -8.94 -5.78
CA SER A 84 -4.54 -9.05 -7.22
C SER A 84 -3.19 -8.46 -7.68
N SER A 85 -2.13 -8.73 -6.92
CA SER A 85 -0.80 -8.14 -7.16
C SER A 85 0.12 -9.09 -7.93
N PRO A 86 0.96 -8.59 -8.84
CA PRO A 86 1.88 -9.41 -9.63
C PRO A 86 3.11 -9.83 -8.82
N GLN A 87 2.91 -10.67 -7.79
CA GLN A 87 3.97 -11.03 -6.82
C GLN A 87 5.17 -11.74 -7.45
N ALA A 88 4.94 -12.48 -8.54
CA ALA A 88 5.97 -13.15 -9.33
C ALA A 88 6.38 -12.36 -10.60
N GLY A 89 6.10 -11.05 -10.63
CA GLY A 89 6.27 -10.22 -11.82
C GLY A 89 5.07 -10.29 -12.76
N GLN A 90 5.16 -9.52 -13.84
CA GLN A 90 4.16 -9.43 -14.90
C GLN A 90 4.84 -9.80 -16.22
N TYR A 91 4.18 -10.65 -17.01
CA TYR A 91 4.60 -10.98 -18.37
C TYR A 91 3.39 -10.86 -19.31
N GLY A 92 3.56 -10.14 -20.43
CA GLY A 92 2.48 -9.80 -21.34
C GLY A 92 1.56 -8.66 -20.85
N GLY A 93 0.69 -8.18 -21.73
CA GLY A 93 -0.21 -7.04 -21.50
C GLY A 93 0.41 -5.67 -21.82
N ASN A 94 -0.39 -4.73 -22.33
CA ASN A 94 0.05 -3.37 -22.67
C ASN A 94 -0.28 -2.38 -21.55
N THR A 95 0.23 -2.64 -20.35
CA THR A 95 -0.15 -1.93 -19.10
C THR A 95 0.03 -0.41 -19.18
N ILE A 96 1.00 0.10 -19.94
CA ILE A 96 1.21 1.55 -20.04
C ILE A 96 0.13 2.22 -20.92
N LYS A 97 -0.23 1.60 -22.05
CA LYS A 97 -1.28 2.14 -22.94
C LYS A 97 -2.67 2.03 -22.32
N GLU A 98 -2.94 0.97 -21.57
CA GLU A 98 -4.27 0.71 -21.00
C GLU A 98 -4.60 1.61 -19.79
N PHE A 99 -3.59 2.08 -19.05
CA PHE A 99 -3.80 2.83 -17.81
C PHE A 99 -3.41 4.32 -17.87
N PHE A 100 -2.63 4.75 -18.88
CA PHE A 100 -2.07 6.10 -18.92
C PHE A 100 -2.19 6.81 -20.29
N CYS A 101 -2.98 6.28 -21.22
CA CYS A 101 -3.31 6.94 -22.50
C CYS A 101 -4.81 7.19 -22.62
#